data_AF-A0A7J2HEU2-F1
#
_entry.id   AF-A0A7J2HEU2-F1
#
_cell.length_a   1.000
_cell.length_b   1.000
_cell.length_c   1.000
_cell.angle_alpha   90.00
_cell.angle_beta   90.00
_cell.angle_gamma   90.00
#
_symmetry.space_group_name_H-M   'P 1'
#
loop_
_entity.id
_entity.type
_entity.pdbx_description
1 polymer ?
#
loop_
_entity_poly.entity_id
_entity_poly.type
_entity_poly.pdbx_seq_one_letter_code
_entity_poly.pdbx_strand_id
1 'polypeptide(L)'
;YSISEKVEEPLLLEAELWKSYYEMVFKAASRLRVEDRGDARRLLGLEVDLVNLKTCMLLIARGYEPEVAQDLLIENPRGISSKRLLRFLRTGDVKVFLEHFPAYRSFLERAAAGEEWAMELEKLKAMKRFVDSRKIPKFISFFYVLKYVLDLEIEYRNLRAVAASICHDLPMDLRRRMLILA
;
A
#
# COMPACT_ATOMS: atom_id res chain seq x y z
N TYR A 1 -11.54 -14.15 -18.28
CA TYR A 1 -10.39 -14.16 -17.35
C TYR A 1 -10.04 -15.61 -17.10
N SER A 2 -8.85 -16.05 -17.48
CA SER A 2 -8.31 -17.37 -17.11
C SER A 2 -7.30 -17.08 -16.00
N ILE A 3 -7.67 -17.38 -14.77
CA ILE A 3 -6.72 -17.44 -13.67
C ILE A 3 -5.94 -18.74 -13.91
N SER A 4 -4.62 -18.63 -14.06
CA SER A 4 -3.74 -19.79 -14.23
C SER A 4 -3.98 -20.80 -13.10
N GLU A 5 -4.24 -22.06 -13.45
CA GLU A 5 -4.41 -23.17 -12.49
C GLU A 5 -3.17 -23.44 -11.62
N LYS A 6 -2.06 -22.71 -11.84
CA LYS A 6 -0.79 -22.86 -11.12
C LYS A 6 -0.63 -21.96 -9.87
N VAL A 7 -1.65 -21.21 -9.48
CA VAL A 7 -1.53 -20.31 -8.32
C VAL A 7 -2.06 -20.98 -7.06
N GLU A 8 -1.37 -22.04 -6.60
CA GLU A 8 -1.72 -22.74 -5.36
C GLU A 8 -1.43 -21.91 -4.10
N GLU A 9 -0.67 -20.82 -4.21
CA GLU A 9 -0.33 -19.97 -3.08
C GLU A 9 -1.14 -18.64 -3.04
N PRO A 10 -1.86 -18.35 -1.94
CA PRO A 10 -2.67 -17.14 -1.79
C PRO A 10 -1.94 -15.82 -2.06
N LEU A 11 -0.64 -15.74 -1.77
CA LEU A 11 0.17 -14.55 -2.00
C LEU A 11 0.28 -14.22 -3.49
N LEU A 12 0.63 -15.21 -4.29
CA LEU A 12 0.82 -15.06 -5.72
C LEU A 12 -0.50 -14.64 -6.37
N LEU A 13 -1.62 -15.20 -5.90
CA LEU A 13 -2.95 -14.82 -6.34
C LEU A 13 -3.29 -13.37 -5.95
N GLU A 14 -3.04 -12.99 -4.70
CA GLU A 14 -3.27 -11.61 -4.23
C GLU A 14 -2.47 -10.60 -5.07
N ALA A 15 -1.20 -10.89 -5.33
CA ALA A 15 -0.32 -10.02 -6.11
C ALA A 15 -0.77 -9.88 -7.57
N GLU A 16 -1.16 -10.98 -8.23
CA GLU A 16 -1.74 -10.95 -9.59
C GLU A 16 -3.03 -10.14 -9.65
N LEU A 17 -3.93 -10.31 -8.67
CA LEU A 17 -5.17 -9.54 -8.58
C LEU A 17 -4.88 -8.05 -8.42
N TRP A 18 -3.94 -7.68 -7.56
CA TRP A 18 -3.52 -6.30 -7.38
C TRP A 18 -2.94 -5.71 -8.66
N LYS A 19 -2.05 -6.44 -9.34
CA LYS A 19 -1.46 -6.00 -10.61
C LYS A 19 -2.54 -5.74 -11.66
N SER A 20 -3.43 -6.70 -11.89
CA SER A 20 -4.53 -6.55 -12.85
C SER A 20 -5.43 -5.36 -12.50
N TYR A 21 -5.77 -5.20 -11.22
CA TYR A 21 -6.56 -4.07 -10.73
C TYR A 21 -5.88 -2.73 -11.03
N TYR A 22 -4.60 -2.56 -10.66
CA TYR A 22 -3.92 -1.28 -10.83
C TYR A 22 -3.61 -0.93 -12.28
N GLU A 23 -3.38 -1.92 -13.15
CA GLU A 23 -3.30 -1.69 -14.59
C GLU A 23 -4.61 -1.08 -15.13
N MET A 24 -5.76 -1.62 -14.72
CA MET A 24 -7.07 -1.07 -15.07
C MET A 24 -7.27 0.34 -14.48
N VAL A 25 -6.89 0.55 -13.22
CA VAL A 25 -7.01 1.84 -12.53
C VAL A 25 -6.14 2.91 -13.20
N PHE A 26 -4.88 2.63 -13.53
CA PHE A 26 -4.01 3.62 -14.21
C PHE A 26 -4.50 3.93 -15.62
N LYS A 27 -5.03 2.93 -16.33
CA LYS A 27 -5.70 3.15 -17.62
C LYS A 27 -6.91 4.06 -17.49
N ALA A 28 -7.76 3.86 -16.48
CA ALA A 28 -8.88 4.75 -16.18
C ALA A 28 -8.42 6.15 -15.76
N ALA A 29 -7.44 6.24 -14.85
CA ALA A 29 -6.89 7.49 -14.34
C ALA A 29 -6.22 8.34 -15.44
N SER A 30 -5.74 7.72 -16.52
CA SER A 30 -5.23 8.43 -17.70
C SER A 30 -6.27 9.30 -18.41
N ARG A 31 -7.55 8.95 -18.27
CA ARG A 31 -8.69 9.64 -18.89
C ARG A 31 -9.23 10.79 -18.03
N LEU A 32 -8.74 10.95 -16.79
CA LEU A 32 -9.12 12.06 -15.92
C LEU A 32 -8.72 13.40 -16.54
N ARG A 33 -9.49 14.44 -16.19
CA ARG A 33 -9.17 15.84 -16.52
C ARG A 33 -7.79 16.20 -15.97
N VAL A 34 -7.08 17.08 -16.68
CA VAL A 34 -5.69 17.45 -16.34
C VAL A 34 -5.58 17.98 -14.90
N GLU A 35 -6.57 18.76 -14.47
CA GLU A 35 -6.65 19.34 -13.12
C GLU A 35 -6.65 18.27 -12.01
N ASP A 36 -7.34 17.14 -12.21
CA ASP A 36 -7.46 16.08 -11.20
C ASP A 36 -6.37 15.01 -11.30
N ARG A 37 -5.73 14.92 -12.46
CA ARG A 37 -4.79 13.85 -12.80
C ARG A 37 -3.53 13.88 -11.94
N GLY A 38 -3.10 15.05 -11.48
CA GLY A 38 -1.85 15.23 -10.73
C GLY A 38 -1.84 14.54 -9.37
N ASP A 39 -2.72 14.98 -8.47
CA ASP A 39 -2.79 14.46 -7.10
C ASP A 39 -3.35 13.05 -7.03
N ALA A 40 -4.37 12.72 -7.85
CA ALA A 40 -4.91 11.37 -7.90
C ALA A 40 -3.85 10.35 -8.31
N ARG A 41 -3.03 10.64 -9.35
CA ARG A 41 -1.96 9.72 -9.75
C ARG A 41 -0.82 9.61 -8.74
N ARG A 42 -0.56 10.68 -7.97
CA ARG A 42 0.43 10.62 -6.88
C ARG A 42 -0.07 9.75 -5.72
N LEU A 43 -1.34 9.86 -5.36
CA LEU A 43 -1.95 9.01 -4.34
C LEU A 43 -1.94 7.53 -4.78
N LEU A 44 -2.37 7.25 -6.01
CA LEU A 44 -2.31 5.90 -6.58
C LEU A 44 -0.88 5.37 -6.66
N GLY A 45 0.08 6.22 -7.04
CA GLY A 45 1.49 5.86 -7.04
C GLY A 45 2.02 5.51 -5.65
N LEU A 46 1.61 6.24 -4.62
CA LEU A 46 1.96 5.92 -3.23
C LEU A 46 1.39 4.56 -2.81
N GLU A 47 0.13 4.30 -3.13
CA GLU A 47 -0.52 3.03 -2.79
C GLU A 47 0.18 1.84 -3.49
N VAL A 48 0.52 2.01 -4.76
CA VAL A 48 1.26 1.00 -5.54
C VAL A 48 2.67 0.77 -5.01
N ASP A 49 3.37 1.81 -4.55
CA ASP A 49 4.66 1.64 -3.88
C ASP A 49 4.51 0.74 -2.64
N LEU A 50 3.51 0.98 -1.81
CA LEU A 50 3.26 0.20 -0.59
C LEU A 50 2.87 -1.26 -0.91
N VAL A 51 2.05 -1.47 -1.94
CA VAL A 51 1.69 -2.82 -2.43
C VAL A 51 2.92 -3.56 -2.96
N ASN A 52 3.70 -2.94 -3.82
CA ASN A 52 4.91 -3.53 -4.36
C ASN A 52 5.94 -3.83 -3.27
N LEU A 53 6.12 -2.93 -2.29
CA LEU A 53 7.00 -3.16 -1.16
C LEU A 53 6.50 -4.33 -0.30
N LYS A 54 5.19 -4.45 -0.03
CA LYS A 54 4.59 -5.63 0.64
C LYS A 54 4.93 -6.90 -0.14
N THR A 55 4.70 -6.91 -1.45
CA THR A 55 5.01 -8.06 -2.31
C THR A 55 6.49 -8.44 -2.23
N CYS A 56 7.41 -7.48 -2.33
CA CYS A 56 8.84 -7.75 -2.18
C CYS A 56 9.18 -8.37 -0.81
N MET A 57 8.66 -7.81 0.28
CA MET A 57 8.93 -8.31 1.63
C MET A 57 8.42 -9.74 1.84
N LEU A 58 7.21 -10.03 1.36
CA LEU A 58 6.60 -11.36 1.49
C LEU A 58 7.30 -12.40 0.61
N LEU A 59 7.77 -12.01 -0.58
CA LEU A 59 8.57 -12.90 -1.43
C LEU A 59 9.93 -13.24 -0.79
N ILE A 60 10.61 -12.25 -0.20
CA ILE A 60 11.85 -12.50 0.57
C ILE A 60 11.57 -13.44 1.75
N ALA A 61 10.53 -13.15 2.53
CA ALA A 61 10.19 -13.93 3.72
C ALA A 61 9.86 -15.40 3.39
N ARG A 62 9.31 -15.66 2.19
CA ARG A 62 9.00 -17.01 1.71
C ARG A 62 10.10 -17.66 0.88
N GLY A 63 11.23 -16.98 0.66
CA GLY A 63 12.35 -17.52 -0.11
C GLY A 63 12.05 -17.71 -1.59
N TYR A 64 11.14 -16.90 -2.16
CA TYR A 64 10.86 -16.94 -3.59
C TYR A 64 12.02 -16.40 -4.43
N GLU A 65 12.22 -17.03 -5.58
CA GLU A 65 13.18 -16.55 -6.57
C GLU A 65 12.79 -15.17 -7.10
N PRO A 66 13.73 -14.22 -7.27
CA PRO A 66 13.45 -12.87 -7.73
C PRO A 66 12.73 -12.80 -9.09
N GLU A 67 12.88 -13.82 -9.93
CA GLU A 67 12.23 -13.95 -11.23
C GLU A 67 10.71 -13.99 -11.11
N VAL A 68 10.18 -14.63 -10.05
CA VAL A 68 8.73 -14.68 -9.78
C VAL A 68 8.17 -13.28 -9.58
N ALA A 69 8.95 -12.38 -8.98
CA ALA A 69 8.50 -11.01 -8.72
C ALA A 69 8.34 -10.17 -9.98
N GLN A 70 9.02 -10.50 -11.09
CA GLN A 70 8.94 -9.71 -12.30
C GLN A 70 7.51 -9.66 -12.86
N ASP A 71 6.78 -10.77 -12.73
CA ASP A 71 5.41 -10.88 -13.18
C ASP A 71 4.39 -10.37 -12.15
N LEU A 72 4.79 -10.24 -10.88
CA LEU A 72 3.91 -9.78 -9.80
C LEU A 72 3.98 -8.27 -9.54
N LEU A 73 5.11 -7.64 -9.86
CA LEU A 73 5.30 -6.22 -9.58
C LEU A 73 4.46 -5.35 -10.52
N ILE A 74 3.86 -4.33 -9.92
CA ILE A 74 2.99 -3.38 -10.59
C ILE A 74 3.83 -2.23 -11.13
N GLU A 75 3.69 -1.91 -12.41
CA GLU A 75 4.35 -0.75 -12.98
C GLU A 75 3.82 0.55 -12.37
N ASN A 76 4.73 1.35 -11.80
CA ASN A 76 4.38 2.58 -11.11
C ASN A 76 4.93 3.82 -11.84
N PRO A 77 4.10 4.56 -12.60
CA PRO A 77 4.55 5.73 -13.35
C PRO A 77 4.88 6.95 -12.47
N ARG A 78 4.56 6.91 -11.16
CA ARG A 78 4.71 8.05 -10.24
C ARG A 78 5.41 7.69 -8.92
N GLY A 79 6.02 6.51 -8.85
CA GLY A 79 6.72 6.03 -7.65
C GLY A 79 7.97 5.24 -8.00
N ILE A 80 8.23 4.20 -7.23
CA ILE A 80 9.41 3.33 -7.37
C ILE A 80 9.23 2.45 -8.61
N SER A 81 10.24 2.43 -9.49
CA SER A 81 10.20 1.55 -10.66
C SER A 81 10.36 0.08 -10.28
N SER A 82 9.64 -0.79 -10.99
CA SER A 82 9.75 -2.26 -10.90
C SER A 82 11.21 -2.72 -11.00
N LYS A 83 11.98 -2.18 -11.95
CA LYS A 83 13.42 -2.45 -12.13
C LYS A 83 14.25 -2.18 -10.88
N ARG A 84 13.94 -1.09 -10.16
CA ARG A 84 14.66 -0.74 -8.92
C ARG A 84 14.32 -1.73 -7.80
N LEU A 85 13.06 -2.12 -7.69
CA LEU A 85 12.59 -3.12 -6.72
C LEU A 85 13.21 -4.49 -6.99
N LEU A 86 13.19 -4.97 -8.24
CA LEU A 86 13.81 -6.24 -8.64
C LEU A 86 15.30 -6.29 -8.31
N ARG A 87 16.03 -5.19 -8.53
CA ARG A 87 17.45 -5.11 -8.17
C ARG A 87 17.69 -5.32 -6.68
N PHE A 88 16.84 -4.76 -5.82
CA PHE A 88 16.97 -4.94 -4.38
C PHE A 88 16.46 -6.31 -3.92
N LEU A 89 15.42 -6.82 -4.55
CA LEU A 89 14.90 -8.16 -4.27
C LEU A 89 15.95 -9.25 -4.47
N ARG A 90 16.79 -9.12 -5.52
CA ARG A 90 17.92 -10.04 -5.78
C ARG A 90 18.95 -10.10 -4.66
N THR A 91 19.00 -9.11 -3.77
CA THR A 91 19.89 -9.17 -2.60
C THR A 91 19.36 -10.09 -1.51
N GLY A 92 18.05 -10.37 -1.50
CA GLY A 92 17.38 -11.13 -0.45
C GLY A 92 17.37 -10.47 0.93
N ASP A 93 17.91 -9.25 1.07
CA ASP A 93 18.08 -8.60 2.37
C ASP A 93 17.08 -7.45 2.56
N VAL A 94 16.22 -7.60 3.57
CA VAL A 94 15.24 -6.58 3.99
C VAL A 94 15.91 -5.26 4.40
N LYS A 95 17.14 -5.30 4.93
CA LYS A 95 17.88 -4.09 5.33
C LYS A 95 18.12 -3.16 4.15
N VAL A 96 18.36 -3.70 2.96
CA VAL A 96 18.56 -2.93 1.73
C VAL A 96 17.33 -2.07 1.45
N PHE A 97 16.12 -2.60 1.67
CA PHE A 97 14.88 -1.83 1.51
C PHE A 97 14.75 -0.73 2.56
N LEU A 98 15.05 -1.02 3.83
CA LEU A 98 14.99 -0.03 4.93
C LEU A 98 15.96 1.15 4.71
N GLU A 99 17.14 0.90 4.13
CA GLU A 99 18.14 1.92 3.81
C GLU A 99 17.72 2.78 2.61
N HIS A 100 17.20 2.16 1.56
CA HIS A 100 16.91 2.84 0.29
C HIS A 100 15.53 3.48 0.21
N PHE A 101 14.63 3.11 1.13
CA PHE A 101 13.25 3.59 1.18
C PHE A 101 12.87 4.15 2.57
N PRO A 102 13.61 5.17 3.08
CA PRO A 102 13.40 5.70 4.43
C PRO A 102 12.01 6.31 4.64
N ALA A 103 11.38 6.83 3.57
CA ALA A 103 10.01 7.35 3.61
C ALA A 103 8.96 6.28 3.96
N TYR A 104 9.30 5.00 3.75
CA TYR A 104 8.46 3.83 4.00
C TYR A 104 8.94 3.01 5.21
N ARG A 105 9.88 3.53 6.00
CA ARG A 105 10.52 2.78 7.10
C ARG A 105 9.52 2.14 8.05
N SER A 106 8.56 2.90 8.59
CA SER A 106 7.58 2.36 9.53
C SER A 106 6.80 1.19 8.95
N PHE A 107 6.44 1.26 7.66
CA PHE A 107 5.76 0.17 6.96
C PHE A 107 6.66 -1.05 6.76
N LEU A 108 7.90 -0.83 6.32
CA LEU A 108 8.88 -1.88 6.06
C LEU A 108 9.31 -2.61 7.35
N GLU A 109 9.42 -1.90 8.47
CA GLU A 109 9.70 -2.51 9.78
C GLU A 109 8.58 -3.48 10.20
N ARG A 110 7.30 -3.11 9.97
CA ARG A 110 6.16 -4.02 10.21
C ARG A 110 6.15 -5.21 9.27
N ALA A 111 6.54 -4.99 8.01
CA ALA A 111 6.66 -6.05 7.03
C ALA A 111 7.76 -7.05 7.40
N ALA A 112 8.92 -6.55 7.83
CA ALA A 112 10.03 -7.37 8.31
C ALA A 112 9.65 -8.20 9.55
N ALA A 113 8.79 -7.65 10.41
CA ALA A 113 8.28 -8.33 11.59
C ALA A 113 7.14 -9.34 11.30
N GLY A 114 6.65 -9.42 10.06
CA GLY A 114 5.50 -10.27 9.70
C GLY A 114 4.16 -9.77 10.27
N GLU A 115 4.10 -8.51 10.71
CA GLU A 115 2.91 -7.93 11.34
C GLU A 115 1.96 -7.36 10.27
N GLU A 116 1.27 -8.21 9.50
CA GLU A 116 0.42 -7.78 8.38
C GLU A 116 -0.66 -6.74 8.78
N TRP A 117 -1.27 -6.92 9.95
CA TRP A 117 -2.26 -5.96 10.46
C TRP A 117 -1.64 -4.57 10.71
N ALA A 118 -0.39 -4.54 11.20
CA ALA A 118 0.31 -3.30 11.48
C ALA A 118 0.86 -2.66 10.19
N MET A 119 1.23 -3.47 9.19
CA MET A 119 1.54 -2.98 7.85
C MET A 119 0.35 -2.23 7.25
N GLU A 120 -0.85 -2.80 7.34
CA GLU A 120 -2.06 -2.18 6.81
C GLU A 120 -2.38 -0.86 7.52
N LEU A 121 -2.14 -0.77 8.83
CA LEU A 121 -2.25 0.50 9.58
C LEU A 121 -1.23 1.53 9.09
N GLU A 122 0.04 1.14 8.91
CA GLU A 122 1.08 2.06 8.42
C GLU A 122 0.82 2.49 6.97
N LYS A 123 0.22 1.63 6.13
CA LYS A 123 -0.24 1.98 4.79
C LYS A 123 -1.25 3.12 4.85
N LEU A 124 -2.30 2.96 5.66
CA LEU A 124 -3.37 3.95 5.80
C LEU A 124 -2.85 5.26 6.41
N LYS A 125 -1.95 5.20 7.40
CA LYS A 125 -1.28 6.40 7.94
C LYS A 125 -0.46 7.13 6.86
N ALA A 126 0.29 6.42 6.03
CA ALA A 126 1.06 7.02 4.95
C ALA A 126 0.15 7.70 3.92
N MET A 127 -0.94 7.04 3.52
CA MET A 127 -1.94 7.62 2.63
C MET A 127 -2.63 8.84 3.26
N LYS A 128 -2.98 8.78 4.55
CA LYS A 128 -3.61 9.89 5.28
C LYS A 128 -2.70 11.12 5.36
N ARG A 129 -1.44 10.93 5.75
CA ARG A 129 -0.42 12.00 5.75
C ARG A 129 -0.28 12.62 4.36
N PHE A 130 -0.30 11.81 3.31
CA PHE A 130 -0.24 12.31 1.95
C PHE A 130 -1.45 13.20 1.63
N VAL A 131 -2.69 12.73 1.84
CA VAL A 131 -3.89 13.50 1.47
C VAL A 131 -4.05 14.76 2.32
N ASP A 132 -3.68 14.73 3.60
CA ASP A 132 -3.75 15.89 4.51
C ASP A 132 -2.71 16.96 4.17
N SER A 133 -1.56 16.56 3.62
CA SER A 133 -0.54 17.51 3.17
C SER A 133 -0.94 18.29 1.91
N ARG A 134 -2.01 17.88 1.22
CA ARG A 134 -2.45 18.49 -0.04
C ARG A 134 -3.52 19.53 0.23
N LYS A 135 -3.29 20.74 -0.28
CA LYS A 135 -4.34 21.74 -0.41
C LYS A 135 -5.34 21.27 -1.46
N ILE A 136 -6.62 21.29 -1.12
CA ILE A 136 -7.71 20.97 -2.04
C ILE A 136 -8.15 22.29 -2.68
N PRO A 137 -7.78 22.54 -3.95
CA PRO A 137 -7.98 23.86 -4.56
C PRO A 137 -9.46 24.17 -4.81
N LYS A 138 -10.31 23.13 -4.95
CA LYS A 138 -11.75 23.24 -5.23
C LYS A 138 -12.49 22.07 -4.59
N PHE A 139 -13.67 22.33 -4.03
CA PHE A 139 -14.55 21.30 -3.44
C PHE A 139 -15.02 20.24 -4.45
N ILE A 140 -14.92 20.53 -5.75
CA ILE A 140 -15.40 19.65 -6.84
C ILE A 140 -14.25 18.84 -7.49
N SER A 141 -13.02 18.89 -6.96
CA SER A 141 -11.93 18.07 -7.51
C SER A 141 -12.19 16.59 -7.27
N PHE A 142 -11.90 15.74 -8.25
CA PHE A 142 -11.97 14.27 -8.06
C PHE A 142 -11.03 13.79 -6.94
N PHE A 143 -9.91 14.50 -6.72
CA PHE A 143 -9.03 14.20 -5.59
C PHE A 143 -9.71 14.41 -4.24
N TYR A 144 -10.62 15.37 -4.11
CA TYR A 144 -11.43 15.57 -2.90
C TYR A 144 -12.27 14.32 -2.61
N VAL A 145 -12.88 13.73 -3.65
CA VAL A 145 -13.67 12.49 -3.50
C VAL A 145 -12.80 11.34 -3.01
N LEU A 146 -11.60 11.16 -3.57
CA LEU A 146 -10.66 10.12 -3.12
C LEU A 146 -10.25 10.32 -1.65
N LYS A 147 -9.93 11.56 -1.27
CA LYS A 147 -9.62 11.89 0.12
C LYS A 147 -10.81 11.60 1.04
N TYR A 148 -12.00 12.01 0.65
CA TYR A 148 -13.22 11.81 1.45
C TYR A 148 -13.49 10.31 1.69
N VAL A 149 -13.37 9.47 0.66
CA VAL A 149 -13.52 8.02 0.80
C VAL A 149 -12.45 7.43 1.73
N LEU A 150 -11.20 7.88 1.61
CA LEU A 150 -10.12 7.44 2.51
C LEU A 150 -10.37 7.88 3.97
N ASP A 151 -10.84 9.11 4.19
CA ASP A 151 -11.17 9.61 5.53
C ASP A 151 -12.28 8.77 6.17
N LEU A 152 -13.32 8.41 5.40
CA LEU A 152 -14.40 7.53 5.86
C LEU A 152 -13.91 6.12 6.21
N GLU A 153 -13.06 5.52 5.39
CA GLU A 153 -12.47 4.19 5.67
C GLU A 153 -11.64 4.22 6.96
N ILE A 154 -10.88 5.29 7.17
CA ILE A 154 -10.08 5.49 8.38
C ILE A 154 -10.96 5.69 9.61
N GLU A 155 -12.00 6.52 9.50
CA GLU A 155 -12.97 6.74 10.58
C GLU A 155 -13.65 5.42 10.97
N TYR A 156 -14.15 4.66 10.00
CA TYR A 156 -14.75 3.36 10.22
C TYR A 156 -13.80 2.40 10.94
N ARG A 157 -12.55 2.28 10.48
CA ARG A 157 -11.55 1.41 11.12
C ARG A 157 -11.19 1.85 12.54
N ASN A 158 -11.06 3.15 12.77
CA ASN A 158 -10.81 3.69 14.11
C ASN A 158 -11.97 3.38 15.06
N LEU A 159 -13.22 3.61 14.63
CA LEU A 159 -14.41 3.29 15.43
C LEU A 159 -14.49 1.80 15.74
N ARG A 160 -14.24 0.94 14.74
CA ARG A 160 -14.19 -0.51 14.93
C ARG A 160 -13.09 -0.93 15.90
N ALA A 161 -11.89 -0.34 15.79
CA ALA A 161 -10.78 -0.62 16.69
C ALA A 161 -11.10 -0.20 18.13
N VAL A 162 -11.70 0.97 18.33
CA VAL A 162 -12.18 1.44 19.64
C VAL A 162 -13.21 0.46 20.21
N ALA A 163 -14.24 0.10 19.44
CA ALA A 163 -15.29 -0.81 19.90
C ALA A 163 -14.73 -2.19 20.29
N ALA A 164 -13.87 -2.78 19.46
CA ALA A 164 -13.20 -4.05 19.75
C ALA A 164 -12.31 -3.94 21.00
N SER A 165 -11.58 -2.84 21.16
CA SER A 165 -10.69 -2.64 22.29
C SER A 165 -11.41 -2.49 23.63
N ILE A 166 -12.61 -1.91 23.63
CA ILE A 166 -13.49 -1.82 24.80
C ILE A 166 -14.07 -3.20 25.10
N CYS A 167 -14.56 -3.92 24.07
CA CYS A 167 -15.16 -5.24 24.22
C CYS A 167 -14.19 -6.27 24.81
N HIS A 168 -12.91 -6.21 24.42
CA HIS A 168 -11.87 -7.15 24.86
C HIS A 168 -10.98 -6.62 25.99
N ASP A 169 -11.34 -5.49 26.60
CA ASP A 169 -10.59 -4.79 27.65
C ASP A 169 -9.07 -4.69 27.39
N LEU A 170 -8.71 -4.29 26.15
CA LEU A 170 -7.31 -4.24 25.75
C LEU A 170 -6.54 -3.15 26.53
N PRO A 171 -5.24 -3.31 26.80
CA PRO A 171 -4.42 -2.25 27.39
C PRO A 171 -4.40 -0.97 26.55
N MET A 172 -4.37 0.21 27.22
CA MET A 172 -4.47 1.52 26.56
C MET A 172 -3.38 1.78 25.51
N ASP A 173 -2.18 1.25 25.70
CA ASP A 173 -1.08 1.32 24.73
C ASP A 173 -1.40 0.55 23.46
N LEU A 174 -2.04 -0.62 23.56
CA LEU A 174 -2.48 -1.42 22.42
C LEU A 174 -3.64 -0.72 21.71
N ARG A 175 -4.60 -0.16 22.45
CA ARG A 175 -5.71 0.63 21.87
C ARG A 175 -5.18 1.74 20.98
N ARG A 176 -4.22 2.52 21.48
CA ARG A 176 -3.61 3.64 20.74
C ARG A 176 -2.86 3.17 19.50
N ARG A 177 -2.15 2.04 19.57
CA ARG A 177 -1.41 1.48 18.42
C ARG A 177 -2.32 1.02 17.27
N MET A 178 -3.55 0.61 17.59
CA MET A 178 -4.54 0.18 16.59
C MET A 178 -5.21 1.35 15.84
N LEU A 179 -5.04 2.59 16.32
CA LEU A 179 -5.63 3.75 15.68
C LEU A 179 -4.76 4.26 14.54
N ILE A 180 -5.44 4.68 13.47
CA ILE A 180 -4.87 5.38 12.34
C ILE A 180 -4.97 6.87 12.66
N LEU A 181 -4.02 7.35 13.46
CA LEU A 181 -3.77 8.76 13.72
C LEU A 181 -2.58 9.17 12.86
N ALA A 182 -2.77 10.16 12.00
CA ALA A 182 -1.77 10.64 11.04
C ALA A 182 -1.02 11.85 11.55
#